data_AF-A0A9X4DE84-F1
#
_entry.id   AF-A0A9X4DE84-F1
#
_cell.length_a   1.000
_cell.length_b   1.000
_cell.length_c   1.000
_cell.angle_alpha   90.00
_cell.angle_beta   90.00
_cell.angle_gamma   90.00
#
_symmetry.space_group_name_H-M   'P 1'
#
loop_
_entity.id
_entity.type
_entity.pdbx_description
1 polymer ?
#
loop_
_entity_poly.entity_id
_entity_poly.type
_entity_poly.pdbx_seq_one_letter_code
_entity_poly.pdbx_strand_id
1 'polypeptide(L)'
;MPSPLFSLLLNAALHSAQLRVCRAIYSDLFGTGSLYEPRLQGYYSTLDLARKAIKELADYCRRQSIDASSQPLFDSLDLKDEFLARVELGREFVLDDLTPSQIYETGEKGWIVQFQGWMLRRGKLEEMTDSYGLPAFAHPLVLISPTGERHTFEMPDARIERARLAYSLIMGTEYVGDDGLGSDPEHPFERVA
;
A
#
# COMPACT_ATOMS: atom_id res chain seq x y z
N MET A 1 -1.95 27.03 21.98
CA MET A 1 -2.20 25.58 21.91
C MET A 1 -1.20 24.98 20.94
N PRO A 2 -0.61 23.80 21.21
CA PRO A 2 0.30 23.16 20.25
C PRO A 2 -0.44 22.87 18.93
N SER A 3 0.29 22.89 17.81
CA SER A 3 -0.31 22.56 16.51
C SER A 3 -0.80 21.11 16.51
N PRO A 4 -1.93 20.79 15.82
CA PRO A 4 -2.42 19.41 15.75
C PRO A 4 -1.37 18.44 15.18
N LEU A 5 -0.59 18.89 14.21
CA LEU A 5 0.54 18.14 13.65
C LEU A 5 1.58 17.79 14.73
N PHE A 6 1.99 18.75 15.56
CA PHE A 6 2.98 18.52 16.60
C PHE A 6 2.48 17.50 17.63
N SER A 7 1.22 17.63 18.06
CA SER A 7 0.61 16.67 18.99
C SER A 7 0.58 15.24 18.44
N LEU A 8 0.22 15.08 17.16
CA LEU A 8 0.19 13.78 16.49
C LEU A 8 1.60 13.19 16.31
N LEU A 9 2.57 14.01 15.90
CA LEU A 9 3.98 13.61 15.78
C LEU A 9 4.55 13.18 17.13
N LEU A 10 4.31 13.96 18.19
CA LEU A 10 4.74 13.63 19.54
C LEU A 10 4.13 12.31 20.01
N ASN A 11 2.84 12.10 19.77
CA ASN A 11 2.16 10.86 20.14
C ASN A 11 2.75 9.64 19.41
N ALA A 12 2.96 9.76 18.10
CA ALA A 12 3.58 8.71 17.30
C ALA A 12 5.04 8.42 17.74
N ALA A 13 5.82 9.46 18.06
CA ALA A 13 7.18 9.33 18.57
C ALA A 13 7.24 8.65 19.95
N LEU A 14 6.31 8.97 20.85
CA LEU A 14 6.20 8.34 22.17
C LEU A 14 5.91 6.84 22.05
N HIS A 15 4.93 6.46 21.24
CA HIS A 15 4.63 5.04 21.03
C HIS A 15 5.73 4.29 20.29
N SER A 16 6.46 4.95 19.38
CA SER A 16 7.67 4.40 18.75
C SER A 16 8.78 4.16 19.78
N ALA A 17 9.02 5.10 20.69
CA ALA A 17 9.97 4.92 21.79
C ALA A 17 9.56 3.76 22.71
N GLN A 18 8.28 3.65 23.08
CA GLN A 18 7.76 2.51 23.85
C GLN A 18 7.98 1.18 23.11
N LEU A 19 7.71 1.15 21.81
CA LEU A 19 7.90 -0.04 20.97
C LEU A 19 9.37 -0.48 20.96
N ARG A 20 10.32 0.44 20.85
CA ARG A 20 11.76 0.14 20.94
C ARG A 20 12.15 -0.46 22.30
N VAL A 21 11.63 0.11 23.38
CA VAL A 21 11.86 -0.41 24.74
C VAL A 21 11.28 -1.83 24.87
N CYS A 22 10.04 -2.05 24.44
CA CYS A 22 9.43 -3.38 24.46
C CYS A 22 10.21 -4.38 23.60
N ARG A 23 10.63 -3.99 22.39
CA ARG A 23 11.46 -4.86 21.52
C ARG A 23 12.76 -5.26 22.21
N ALA A 24 13.40 -4.34 22.95
CA ALA A 24 14.59 -4.67 23.71
C ALA A 24 14.31 -5.65 24.86
N ILE A 25 13.23 -5.42 25.64
CA ILE A 25 12.81 -6.29 26.75
C ILE A 25 12.50 -7.71 26.27
N TYR A 26 11.84 -7.83 25.13
CA TYR A 26 11.40 -9.12 24.57
C TYR A 26 12.38 -9.70 23.53
N SER A 27 13.58 -9.12 23.41
CA SER A 27 14.55 -9.46 22.35
C SER A 27 14.86 -10.96 22.27
N ASP A 28 15.06 -11.60 23.42
CA ASP A 28 15.39 -13.03 23.54
C ASP A 28 14.24 -13.99 23.16
N LEU A 29 13.02 -13.47 22.99
CA LEU A 29 11.85 -14.27 22.61
C LEU A 29 11.57 -14.25 21.10
N PHE A 30 12.18 -13.32 20.36
CA PHE A 30 12.04 -13.31 18.89
C PHE A 30 12.89 -14.44 18.29
N GLY A 31 12.23 -15.44 17.67
CA GLY A 31 12.90 -16.58 17.03
C GLY A 31 12.52 -17.95 17.57
N THR A 32 11.65 -18.04 18.58
CA THR A 32 11.17 -19.31 19.14
C THR A 32 10.15 -20.04 18.26
N GLY A 33 9.83 -19.53 17.07
CA GLY A 33 8.97 -20.17 16.08
C GLY A 33 7.46 -20.18 16.41
N SER A 34 7.06 -19.71 17.59
CA SER A 34 5.64 -19.58 17.96
C SER A 34 5.12 -18.19 17.60
N LEU A 35 4.18 -18.13 16.64
CA LEU A 35 3.50 -16.89 16.22
C LEU A 35 2.67 -16.26 17.34
N TYR A 36 2.32 -17.03 18.37
CA TYR A 36 1.51 -16.60 19.52
C TYR A 36 2.17 -17.03 20.84
N GLU A 37 3.35 -16.49 21.13
CA GLU A 37 3.95 -16.60 22.45
C GLU A 37 3.19 -15.66 23.42
N PRO A 38 2.47 -16.14 24.44
CA PRO A 38 1.70 -15.27 25.35
C PRO A 38 2.57 -14.22 26.05
N ARG A 39 3.86 -14.50 26.21
CA ARG A 39 4.85 -13.57 26.78
C ARG A 39 5.11 -12.35 25.89
N LEU A 40 4.85 -12.45 24.58
CA LEU A 40 4.96 -11.32 23.63
C LEU A 40 3.69 -10.44 23.59
N GLN A 41 2.65 -10.76 24.36
CA GLN A 41 1.40 -10.00 24.33
C GLN A 41 1.61 -8.49 24.62
N GLY A 42 2.53 -8.15 25.53
CA GLY A 42 2.89 -6.75 25.82
C GLY A 42 3.61 -6.04 24.67
N TYR A 43 4.39 -6.78 23.86
CA TYR A 43 4.98 -6.25 22.64
C TYR A 43 3.89 -5.98 21.58
N TYR A 44 3.01 -6.95 21.34
CA TYR A 44 1.96 -6.82 20.33
C TYR A 44 0.97 -5.69 20.66
N SER A 45 0.57 -5.53 21.92
CA SER A 45 -0.28 -4.40 22.32
C SER A 45 0.40 -3.05 22.09
N THR A 46 1.71 -2.95 22.35
CA THR A 46 2.49 -1.73 22.09
C THR A 46 2.64 -1.47 20.60
N LEU A 47 2.84 -2.52 19.80
CA LEU A 47 2.89 -2.44 18.34
C LEU A 47 1.56 -1.91 17.77
N ASP A 48 0.42 -2.41 18.26
CA ASP A 48 -0.90 -1.96 17.82
C ASP A 48 -1.15 -0.48 18.17
N LEU A 49 -0.70 -0.02 19.34
CA LEU A 49 -0.78 1.40 19.72
C LEU A 49 0.11 2.27 18.81
N ALA A 50 1.34 1.84 18.53
CA ALA A 50 2.24 2.53 17.60
C ALA A 50 1.63 2.62 16.20
N ARG A 51 1.08 1.51 15.68
CA ARG A 51 0.37 1.48 14.39
C ARG A 51 -0.81 2.43 14.35
N LYS A 52 -1.62 2.46 15.41
CA LYS A 52 -2.76 3.38 15.51
C LYS A 52 -2.29 4.84 15.47
N ALA A 53 -1.27 5.21 16.23
CA ALA A 53 -0.73 6.57 16.25
C ALA A 53 -0.14 6.99 14.90
N ILE A 54 0.62 6.09 14.25
CA ILE A 54 1.16 6.30 12.90
C ILE A 54 0.03 6.49 11.88
N LYS A 55 -1.02 5.67 11.95
CA LYS A 55 -2.19 5.77 11.07
C LYS A 55 -2.89 7.11 11.24
N GLU A 56 -3.12 7.55 12.48
CA GLU A 56 -3.76 8.85 12.77
C GLU A 56 -2.93 10.02 12.24
N LEU A 57 -1.61 10.00 12.45
CA LEU A 57 -0.68 10.98 11.90
C LEU A 57 -0.71 11.00 10.36
N ALA A 58 -0.59 9.83 9.72
CA ALA A 58 -0.61 9.71 8.26
C ALA A 58 -1.94 10.18 7.67
N ASP A 59 -3.07 9.80 8.26
CA ASP A 59 -4.40 10.23 7.83
C ASP A 59 -4.61 11.75 8.01
N TYR A 60 -3.98 12.37 9.01
CA TYR A 60 -3.97 13.83 9.16
C TYR A 60 -3.10 14.49 8.07
N CYS A 61 -1.84 14.06 7.91
CA CYS A 61 -0.91 14.58 6.90
C CYS A 61 -1.49 14.51 5.50
N ARG A 62 -2.07 13.36 5.14
CA ARG A 62 -2.74 13.16 3.85
C ARG A 62 -3.90 14.12 3.64
N ARG A 63 -4.82 14.25 4.62
CA ARG A 63 -5.98 15.15 4.50
C ARG A 63 -5.61 16.62 4.41
N GLN A 64 -4.47 17.00 4.99
CA GLN A 64 -4.01 18.38 5.03
C GLN A 64 -2.93 18.68 3.97
N SER A 65 -2.53 17.69 3.16
CA SER A 65 -1.40 17.79 2.23
C SER A 65 -0.12 18.32 2.89
N ILE A 66 0.18 17.84 4.11
CA ILE A 66 1.36 18.24 4.89
C ILE A 66 2.42 17.15 4.83
N ASP A 67 3.65 17.54 4.53
CA ASP A 67 4.81 16.68 4.65
C ASP A 67 5.39 16.69 6.08
N ALA A 68 5.12 15.63 6.84
CA ALA A 68 5.68 15.45 8.18
C ALA A 68 7.15 15.01 8.18
N SER A 69 7.70 14.52 7.06
CA SER A 69 9.10 14.06 7.00
C SER A 69 10.10 15.20 7.18
N SER A 70 9.68 16.43 6.91
CA SER A 70 10.43 17.65 7.20
C SER A 70 10.63 17.95 8.69
N GLN A 71 9.92 17.26 9.59
CA GLN A 71 9.91 17.56 11.03
C GLN A 71 10.95 16.70 11.78
N PRO A 72 11.74 17.28 12.72
CA PRO A 72 12.77 16.51 13.45
C PRO A 72 12.24 15.30 14.24
N LEU A 73 11.00 15.37 14.74
CA LEU A 73 10.38 14.25 15.45
C LEU A 73 10.07 13.06 14.53
N PHE A 74 9.93 13.29 13.23
CA PHE A 74 9.66 12.23 12.26
C PHE A 74 10.79 11.19 12.24
N ASP A 75 12.03 11.62 12.42
CA ASP A 75 13.17 10.72 12.41
C ASP A 75 13.14 9.69 13.54
N SER A 76 12.45 10.02 14.63
CA SER A 76 12.30 9.16 15.80
C SER A 76 11.20 8.11 15.67
N LEU A 77 10.40 8.13 14.60
CA LEU A 77 9.30 7.20 14.39
C LEU A 77 9.81 5.80 14.02
N ASP A 78 9.20 4.80 14.64
CA ASP A 78 9.20 3.43 14.15
C ASP A 78 8.04 3.28 13.15
N LEU A 79 8.12 2.27 12.27
CA LEU A 79 7.09 2.02 11.24
C LEU A 79 6.94 3.17 10.22
N LYS A 80 8.04 3.86 9.87
CA LYS A 80 8.05 4.92 8.84
C LYS A 80 7.50 4.42 7.49
N ASP A 81 7.78 3.18 7.13
CA ASP A 81 7.26 2.58 5.90
C ASP A 81 5.72 2.48 5.92
N GLU A 82 5.13 2.13 7.07
CA GLU A 82 3.67 2.12 7.24
C GLU A 82 3.09 3.54 7.14
N PHE A 83 3.78 4.55 7.70
CA PHE A 83 3.40 5.96 7.53
C PHE A 83 3.41 6.36 6.05
N LEU A 84 4.52 6.13 5.35
CA LEU A 84 4.70 6.53 3.95
C LEU A 84 3.67 5.85 3.05
N ALA A 85 3.48 4.54 3.18
CA ALA A 85 2.47 3.79 2.44
C ALA A 85 1.06 4.35 2.66
N ARG A 86 0.77 4.82 3.88
CA ARG A 86 -0.54 5.37 4.23
C ARG A 86 -0.77 6.78 3.72
N VAL A 87 0.27 7.64 3.72
CA VAL A 87 0.19 8.99 3.14
C VAL A 87 0.04 8.94 1.63
N GLU A 88 0.74 8.01 0.98
CA GLU A 88 0.64 7.78 -0.46
C GLU A 88 -0.74 7.25 -0.88
N LEU A 89 -1.47 6.58 0.02
CA LEU A 89 -2.76 6.00 -0.32
C LEU A 89 -3.80 7.06 -0.72
N GLY A 90 -4.32 6.94 -1.95
CA GLY A 90 -5.32 7.85 -2.49
C GLY A 90 -4.72 9.19 -2.92
N ARG A 91 -3.39 9.29 -3.01
CA ARG A 91 -2.73 10.45 -3.60
C ARG A 91 -3.10 10.55 -5.08
N GLU A 92 -3.48 11.76 -5.49
CA GLU A 92 -3.93 12.03 -6.85
C GLU A 92 -2.75 12.54 -7.69
N PHE A 93 -2.63 12.01 -8.91
CA PHE A 93 -1.63 12.42 -9.89
C PHE A 93 -2.29 12.62 -11.26
N VAL A 94 -1.79 13.58 -12.02
CA VAL A 94 -2.07 13.70 -13.45
C VAL A 94 -0.81 13.29 -14.17
N LEU A 95 -0.91 12.31 -15.06
CA LEU A 95 0.21 11.86 -15.88
C LEU A 95 0.12 12.45 -17.28
N ASP A 96 1.28 12.85 -17.81
CA ASP A 96 1.44 13.30 -19.20
C ASP A 96 1.62 12.12 -20.16
N ASP A 97 2.19 11.01 -19.68
CA ASP A 97 2.40 9.76 -20.40
C ASP A 97 2.01 8.58 -19.51
N LEU A 98 1.57 7.48 -20.13
CA LEU A 98 1.10 6.29 -19.45
C LEU A 98 1.92 5.09 -19.88
N THR A 99 2.35 4.28 -18.92
CA THR A 99 3.07 3.02 -19.13
C THR A 99 2.47 1.92 -18.26
N PRO A 100 2.61 0.63 -18.63
CA PRO A 100 2.15 -0.46 -17.77
C PRO A 100 2.75 -0.41 -16.35
N SER A 101 4.00 0.02 -16.19
CA SER A 101 4.63 0.18 -14.87
C SER A 101 3.96 1.24 -14.01
N GLN A 102 3.57 2.38 -14.56
CA GLN A 102 2.82 3.40 -13.83
C GLN A 102 1.41 2.89 -13.43
N ILE A 103 0.75 2.12 -14.30
CA ILE A 103 -0.55 1.50 -13.97
C ILE A 103 -0.38 0.48 -12.85
N TYR A 104 0.65 -0.37 -12.92
CA TYR A 104 0.99 -1.34 -11.88
C TYR A 104 1.23 -0.63 -10.54
N GLU A 105 2.07 0.39 -10.51
CA GLU A 105 2.33 1.17 -9.29
C GLU A 105 1.07 1.82 -8.72
N THR A 106 0.19 2.32 -9.58
CA THR A 106 -1.11 2.88 -9.17
C THR A 106 -1.94 1.84 -8.43
N GLY A 107 -1.98 0.61 -8.95
CA GLY A 107 -2.65 -0.53 -8.32
C GLY A 107 -2.01 -0.94 -6.99
N GLU A 108 -0.69 -0.98 -6.89
CA GLU A 108 0.00 -1.44 -5.68
C GLU A 108 0.02 -0.38 -4.57
N LYS A 109 0.41 0.84 -4.90
CA LYS A 109 0.49 1.97 -3.95
C LYS A 109 -0.88 2.55 -3.60
N GLY A 110 -1.90 2.24 -4.41
CA GLY A 110 -3.26 2.72 -4.23
C GLY A 110 -3.41 4.20 -4.53
N TRP A 111 -2.65 4.70 -5.51
CA TRP A 111 -2.79 6.03 -6.05
C TRP A 111 -4.09 6.18 -6.85
N ILE A 112 -4.46 7.43 -7.11
CA ILE A 112 -5.51 7.80 -8.07
C ILE A 112 -4.82 8.55 -9.20
N VAL A 113 -4.78 7.97 -10.38
CA VAL A 113 -4.11 8.55 -11.55
C VAL A 113 -5.15 9.06 -12.55
N GLN A 114 -4.96 10.27 -13.03
CA GLN A 114 -5.69 10.86 -14.15
C GLN A 114 -4.81 10.87 -15.39
N PHE A 115 -5.33 10.40 -16.52
CA PHE A 115 -4.61 10.42 -17.80
C PHE A 115 -5.61 10.60 -18.95
N GLN A 116 -5.48 11.67 -19.74
CA GLN A 116 -6.36 11.94 -20.90
C GLN A 116 -7.87 11.75 -20.63
N GLY A 117 -8.32 12.15 -19.44
CA GLY A 117 -9.72 12.00 -19.00
C GLY A 117 -10.08 10.62 -18.42
N TRP A 118 -9.19 9.63 -18.50
CA TRP A 118 -9.30 8.38 -17.76
C TRP A 118 -8.91 8.58 -16.30
N MET A 119 -9.60 7.88 -15.41
CA MET A 119 -9.25 7.76 -14.00
C MET A 119 -8.91 6.31 -13.68
N LEU A 120 -7.71 6.08 -13.14
CA LEU A 120 -7.21 4.81 -12.67
C LEU A 120 -7.13 4.83 -11.15
N ARG A 121 -7.63 3.80 -10.49
CA ARG A 121 -7.52 3.67 -9.04
C ARG A 121 -7.57 2.23 -8.58
N ARG A 122 -7.05 2.00 -7.38
CA ARG A 122 -7.22 0.74 -6.65
C ARG A 122 -8.64 0.61 -6.09
N GLY A 123 -9.26 -0.55 -6.32
CA GLY A 123 -10.54 -0.94 -5.74
C GLY A 123 -10.44 -1.30 -4.26
N LYS A 124 -11.58 -1.68 -3.66
CA LYS A 124 -11.59 -2.18 -2.28
C LYS A 124 -11.02 -3.60 -2.22
N LEU A 125 -10.56 -4.01 -1.05
CA LEU A 125 -10.15 -5.40 -0.85
C LEU A 125 -11.40 -6.27 -0.90
N GLU A 126 -11.42 -7.22 -1.83
CA GLU A 126 -12.57 -8.09 -2.08
C GLU A 126 -12.06 -9.53 -2.26
N GLU A 127 -12.92 -10.51 -1.93
CA GLU A 127 -12.65 -11.92 -2.20
C GLU A 127 -12.96 -12.19 -3.67
N MET A 128 -12.00 -12.78 -4.37
CA MET A 128 -12.10 -13.13 -5.79
C MET A 128 -11.52 -14.52 -6.04
N THR A 129 -11.78 -15.06 -7.22
CA THR A 129 -11.26 -16.37 -7.64
C THR A 129 -10.01 -16.17 -8.49
N ASP A 130 -8.92 -16.85 -8.17
CA ASP A 130 -7.70 -16.82 -8.97
C ASP A 130 -7.80 -17.69 -10.23
N SER A 131 -6.74 -17.71 -11.06
CA SER A 131 -6.71 -18.48 -12.31
C SER A 131 -6.81 -20.00 -12.11
N TYR A 132 -6.57 -20.49 -10.88
CA TYR A 132 -6.66 -21.91 -10.49
C TYR A 132 -7.97 -22.27 -9.78
N GLY A 133 -8.92 -21.33 -9.68
CA GLY A 133 -10.22 -21.57 -9.05
C GLY A 133 -10.20 -21.48 -7.53
N LEU A 134 -9.14 -20.95 -6.91
CA LEU A 134 -9.01 -20.81 -5.46
C LEU A 134 -9.42 -19.41 -5.00
N PRO A 135 -9.91 -19.29 -3.75
CA PRO A 135 -10.24 -17.99 -3.18
C PRO A 135 -8.97 -17.19 -2.88
N ALA A 136 -8.94 -15.94 -3.33
CA ALA A 136 -7.88 -14.98 -3.08
C ALA A 136 -8.47 -13.63 -2.68
N PHE A 137 -7.86 -12.97 -1.69
CA PHE A 137 -8.22 -11.59 -1.33
C PHE A 137 -7.27 -10.63 -2.04
N ALA A 138 -7.81 -9.80 -2.94
CA ALA A 138 -7.00 -8.82 -3.64
C ALA A 138 -7.76 -7.52 -3.90
N HIS A 139 -7.00 -6.49 -4.25
CA HIS A 139 -7.55 -5.23 -4.71
C HIS A 139 -7.66 -5.25 -6.24
N PRO A 140 -8.86 -5.07 -6.83
CA PRO A 140 -8.98 -4.96 -8.27
C PRO A 140 -8.47 -3.60 -8.75
N LEU A 141 -8.05 -3.54 -10.01
CA LEU A 141 -7.77 -2.27 -10.68
C LEU A 141 -9.07 -1.75 -11.28
N VAL A 142 -9.44 -0.50 -10.97
CA VAL A 142 -10.65 0.14 -11.47
C VAL A 142 -10.25 1.28 -12.40
N LEU A 143 -10.76 1.22 -13.63
CA LEU A 143 -10.63 2.27 -14.63
C LEU A 143 -11.99 2.90 -14.88
N ILE A 144 -12.02 4.22 -15.00
CA ILE A 144 -13.20 4.97 -15.40
C ILE A 144 -12.83 5.75 -16.64
N SER A 145 -13.54 5.52 -17.74
CA SER A 145 -13.29 6.16 -19.02
C SER A 145 -13.74 7.62 -19.01
N PRO A 146 -13.33 8.44 -20.00
CA PRO A 146 -13.80 9.81 -20.15
C PRO A 146 -15.33 9.92 -20.33
N THR A 147 -15.98 8.85 -20.80
CA THR A 147 -17.44 8.78 -20.95
C THR A 147 -18.15 8.34 -19.66
N GLY A 148 -17.40 7.99 -18.61
CA GLY A 148 -17.92 7.51 -17.34
C GLY A 148 -18.13 6.00 -17.26
N GLU A 149 -17.75 5.24 -18.29
CA GLU A 149 -17.80 3.79 -18.28
C GLU A 149 -16.77 3.22 -17.30
N ARG A 150 -17.15 2.22 -16.51
CA ARG A 150 -16.30 1.62 -15.48
C ARG A 150 -15.86 0.23 -15.90
N HIS A 151 -14.55 0.01 -15.91
CA HIS A 151 -13.93 -1.29 -16.12
C HIS A 151 -13.22 -1.73 -14.84
N THR A 152 -13.40 -2.98 -14.45
CA THR A 152 -12.78 -3.56 -13.25
C THR A 152 -11.98 -4.80 -13.67
N PHE A 153 -10.71 -4.85 -13.28
CA PHE A 153 -9.85 -6.01 -13.53
C PHE A 153 -9.60 -6.78 -12.24
N GLU A 154 -10.19 -7.97 -12.16
CA GLU A 154 -10.13 -8.91 -11.05
C GLU A 154 -9.15 -10.04 -11.37
N MET A 155 -7.85 -9.71 -11.32
CA MET A 155 -6.76 -10.65 -11.60
C MET A 155 -5.81 -10.66 -10.39
N PRO A 156 -6.10 -11.47 -9.36
CA PRO A 156 -5.38 -11.45 -8.08
C PRO A 156 -3.92 -11.94 -8.21
N ASP A 157 -3.67 -12.85 -9.14
CA ASP A 157 -2.42 -13.56 -9.38
C ASP A 157 -1.63 -13.03 -10.59
N ALA A 158 -2.28 -12.30 -11.50
CA ALA A 158 -1.67 -11.72 -12.69
C ALA A 158 -1.69 -10.18 -12.65
N ARG A 159 -0.92 -9.60 -11.73
CA ARG A 159 -0.94 -8.15 -11.44
C ARG A 159 -0.22 -7.32 -12.51
N ILE A 160 0.85 -7.85 -13.11
CA ILE A 160 1.60 -7.21 -14.20
C ILE A 160 0.79 -7.32 -15.50
N GLU A 161 0.26 -8.51 -15.81
CA GLU A 161 -0.63 -8.71 -16.96
C GLU A 161 -1.84 -7.79 -16.89
N ARG A 162 -2.47 -7.68 -15.72
CA ARG A 162 -3.57 -6.72 -15.47
C ARG A 162 -3.19 -5.29 -15.85
N ALA A 163 -1.98 -4.84 -15.53
CA ALA A 163 -1.53 -3.49 -15.86
C ALA A 163 -1.32 -3.32 -17.38
N ARG A 164 -0.81 -4.34 -18.07
CA ARG A 164 -0.66 -4.36 -19.54
C ARG A 164 -2.02 -4.37 -20.25
N LEU A 165 -2.97 -5.17 -19.77
CA LEU A 165 -4.34 -5.19 -20.31
C LEU A 165 -5.07 -3.86 -20.11
N ALA A 166 -4.91 -3.25 -18.94
CA ALA A 166 -5.43 -1.91 -18.65
C ALA A 166 -4.82 -0.85 -19.58
N TYR A 167 -3.50 -0.91 -19.83
CA TYR A 167 -2.84 -0.05 -20.81
C TYR A 167 -3.45 -0.23 -22.20
N SER A 168 -3.57 -1.48 -22.67
CA SER A 168 -4.13 -1.77 -24.00
C SER A 168 -5.56 -1.28 -24.16
N LEU A 169 -6.37 -1.35 -23.10
CA LEU A 169 -7.71 -0.81 -23.09
C LEU A 169 -7.73 0.72 -23.22
N ILE A 170 -6.87 1.42 -22.48
CA ILE A 170 -6.80 2.89 -22.47
C ILE A 170 -6.26 3.43 -23.80
N MET A 171 -5.19 2.81 -24.30
CA MET A 171 -4.45 3.29 -25.48
C MET A 171 -4.96 2.68 -26.80
N GLY A 172 -5.82 1.66 -26.73
CA GLY A 172 -6.33 0.93 -27.89
C GLY A 172 -5.29 0.06 -28.61
N THR A 173 -4.09 -0.09 -28.05
CA THR A 173 -2.96 -0.83 -28.62
C THR A 173 -2.08 -1.41 -27.52
N GLU A 174 -1.39 -2.52 -27.80
CA GLU A 174 -0.43 -3.10 -26.86
C GLU A 174 0.78 -2.20 -26.66
N TYR A 175 1.38 -2.26 -25.46
CA TYR A 175 2.59 -1.51 -25.17
C TYR A 175 3.77 -2.06 -25.96
N VAL A 176 4.50 -1.18 -26.65
CA VAL A 176 5.69 -1.52 -27.42
C VAL A 176 6.91 -0.94 -26.74
N GLY A 177 7.67 -1.78 -26.04
CA GLY A 177 8.87 -1.38 -25.29
C GLY A 177 9.12 -2.27 -24.09
N ASP A 178 10.19 -1.97 -23.35
CA ASP A 178 10.44 -2.57 -22.05
C ASP A 178 9.71 -1.76 -20.97
N ASP A 179 8.71 -2.37 -20.33
CA ASP A 179 7.99 -1.75 -19.21
C ASP A 179 8.70 -1.94 -17.85
N GLY A 180 9.79 -2.71 -17.81
CA GLY A 180 10.59 -2.96 -16.62
C GLY A 180 9.91 -3.84 -15.56
N LEU A 181 8.73 -4.40 -15.84
CA LEU A 181 7.98 -5.19 -14.87
C LEU A 181 8.34 -6.68 -14.89
N GLY A 182 8.83 -7.20 -16.02
CA GLY A 182 9.07 -8.63 -16.21
C GLY A 182 7.76 -9.43 -16.34
N SER A 183 7.69 -10.60 -15.70
CA SER A 183 6.51 -11.48 -15.71
C SER A 183 5.92 -11.61 -14.31
N ASP A 184 4.62 -11.89 -14.24
CA ASP A 184 3.97 -12.23 -12.98
C ASP A 184 4.62 -13.47 -12.34
N PRO A 185 4.69 -13.53 -11.01
CA PRO A 185 5.27 -14.67 -10.31
C PRO A 185 4.43 -15.93 -10.55
N GLU A 186 5.09 -17.05 -10.82
CA GLU A 186 4.43 -18.36 -10.98
C GLU A 186 3.56 -18.69 -9.77
N HIS A 187 2.40 -19.28 -10.06
CA HIS A 187 1.45 -19.69 -9.05
C HIS A 187 2.04 -20.84 -8.20
N PRO A 188 1.72 -20.92 -6.89
CA PRO A 188 2.24 -22.01 -6.06
C PRO A 188 2.01 -23.42 -6.61
N PHE A 189 0.91 -23.66 -7.35
CA PHE A 189 0.63 -24.97 -7.96
C PHE A 189 1.51 -25.28 -9.18
N GLU A 190 2.06 -24.28 -9.85
CA GLU A 190 2.99 -24.48 -10.98
C GLU A 190 4.37 -24.90 -10.50
N ARG A 191 4.73 -24.53 -9.28
CA ARG A 191 6.04 -24.82 -8.67
C ARG A 191 6.16 -26.23 -8.11
N VAL A 192 5.04 -26.94 -7.93
CA VAL A 192 4.98 -28.28 -7.32
C VAL A 192 4.82 -29.38 -8.39
N ALA A 193 4.84 -29.01 -9.68
CA ALA A 193 4.74 -29.93 -10.82
C ALA A 193 6.09 -30.55 -11.22
#